data_AF-A0A952E6I5-F1
#
_entry.id   AF-A0A952E6I5-F1
#
_cell.length_a   1.000
_cell.length_b   1.000
_cell.length_c   1.000
_cell.angle_alpha   90.00
_cell.angle_beta   90.00
_cell.angle_gamma   90.00
#
_symmetry.space_group_name_H-M   'P 1'
#
loop_
_entity.id
_entity.type
_entity.pdbx_description
1 polymer ?
#
loop_
_entity_poly.entity_id
_entity_poly.type
_entity_poly.pdbx_seq_one_letter_code
_entity_poly.pdbx_strand_id
1 'polypeptide(L)'
;MRENRLFTSHATIIVLLAFFTCCQTQKLGPLRAVGLAFASAEESGARDSVYYVAVNGDDSWSGRLPRANAKQMDGPFATLKVACKASRKLGTKQQKKIIIQEGQYFFDEPLALTDKDAGLSIESAPGAKVDIYGGRQVIGWKKDGEKFYSAELPGVKNGNWDFRALVVNGRFCPRARLPEKGYFEHLSNFNVPWMSTTGGGWKRKPTKEELTMLKYRPEDLGS
;
A
#
# COMPACT_ATOMS: atom_id res chain seq x y z
N MET A 1 13.51 17.52 34.87
CA MET A 1 13.54 18.88 34.28
C MET A 1 12.92 18.82 32.88
N ARG A 2 12.72 19.99 32.26
CA ARG A 2 12.16 20.27 30.91
C ARG A 2 12.44 19.17 29.85
N GLU A 3 11.56 18.90 28.87
CA GLU A 3 10.61 19.82 28.21
C GLU A 3 9.34 19.10 27.72
N ASN A 4 8.17 19.74 27.83
CA ASN A 4 6.91 19.25 27.23
C ASN A 4 6.86 19.62 25.74
N ARG A 5 6.54 18.66 24.86
CA ARG A 5 6.04 18.95 23.51
C ARG A 5 4.76 18.17 23.23
N LEU A 6 3.64 18.89 23.23
CA LEU A 6 2.34 18.40 22.77
C LEU A 6 2.43 18.08 21.28
N PHE A 7 2.13 16.85 20.89
CA PHE A 7 2.01 16.44 19.49
C PHE A 7 0.58 16.03 19.15
N THR A 8 -0.28 17.03 18.97
CA THR A 8 -1.59 16.87 18.34
C THR A 8 -1.39 16.68 16.83
N SER A 9 -1.36 15.43 16.36
CA SER A 9 -1.30 15.12 14.93
C SER A 9 -2.10 13.86 14.63
N HIS A 10 -2.91 13.89 13.57
CA HIS A 10 -3.79 12.79 13.19
C HIS A 10 -2.98 11.64 12.59
N ALA A 11 -2.97 10.48 13.27
CA ALA A 11 -2.24 9.30 12.84
C ALA A 11 -2.93 8.57 11.68
N THR A 12 -2.49 8.80 10.44
CA THR A 12 -2.93 8.00 9.27
C THR A 12 -2.07 6.75 9.11
N ILE A 13 -2.73 5.62 8.80
CA ILE A 13 -2.27 4.25 9.10
C ILE A 13 -2.50 3.28 7.92
N ILE A 14 -1.57 3.14 6.95
CA ILE A 14 -1.64 2.05 5.93
C ILE A 14 -0.28 1.46 5.53
N VAL A 15 -0.29 0.14 5.37
CA VAL A 15 0.76 -0.82 4.96
C VAL A 15 0.91 -0.91 3.43
N LEU A 16 2.15 -1.00 2.92
CA LEU A 16 2.43 -1.49 1.56
C LEU A 16 3.81 -2.18 1.44
N LEU A 17 3.97 -3.08 0.47
CA LEU A 17 5.25 -3.67 0.03
C LEU A 17 5.78 -2.95 -1.22
N ALA A 18 7.09 -2.96 -1.44
CA ALA A 18 7.75 -2.23 -2.52
C ALA A 18 8.94 -3.01 -3.14
N PHE A 19 9.29 -2.72 -4.40
CA PHE A 19 10.51 -3.19 -5.06
C PHE A 19 11.10 -2.12 -6.00
N PHE A 20 12.44 -2.10 -6.11
CA PHE A 20 13.24 -1.31 -7.06
C PHE A 20 13.55 -2.14 -8.33
N THR A 21 14.18 -1.67 -9.41
CA THR A 21 14.97 -0.44 -9.72
C THR A 21 14.72 -0.09 -11.23
N CYS A 22 15.32 0.86 -11.95
CA CYS A 22 16.50 1.74 -11.81
C CYS A 22 16.34 3.02 -12.67
N CYS A 23 17.36 3.88 -12.71
CA CYS A 23 17.49 5.01 -13.66
C CYS A 23 18.96 5.21 -14.07
N GLN A 24 19.24 5.40 -15.36
CA GLN A 24 20.54 5.90 -15.86
C GLN A 24 20.37 6.76 -17.14
N THR A 25 21.41 7.55 -17.42
CA THR A 25 21.29 8.83 -18.13
C THR A 25 22.00 8.85 -19.48
N GLN A 26 21.49 9.66 -20.42
CA GLN A 26 22.05 9.85 -21.76
C GLN A 26 23.37 10.65 -21.76
N LYS A 27 24.15 10.51 -22.84
CA LYS A 27 25.16 11.47 -23.29
C LYS A 27 25.02 11.71 -24.80
N LEU A 28 25.07 12.97 -25.22
CA LEU A 28 25.08 13.37 -26.64
C LEU A 28 26.52 13.43 -27.19
N GLY A 29 26.65 13.26 -28.51
CA GLY A 29 27.83 13.59 -29.31
C GLY A 29 27.48 14.57 -30.45
N PRO A 30 28.45 15.29 -31.03
CA PRO A 30 28.17 16.43 -31.89
C PRO A 30 27.89 16.10 -33.37
N LEU A 31 26.84 16.74 -33.89
CA LEU A 31 26.66 17.29 -35.24
C LEU A 31 27.49 16.72 -36.42
N ARG A 32 26.78 16.11 -37.38
CA ARG A 32 27.09 16.21 -38.81
C ARG A 32 25.91 16.81 -39.55
N ALA A 33 26.15 17.81 -40.39
CA ALA A 33 25.12 18.36 -41.27
C ALA A 33 24.92 17.44 -42.49
N VAL A 34 23.69 17.01 -42.71
CA VAL A 34 23.22 16.32 -43.93
C VAL A 34 21.97 17.05 -44.38
N GLY A 35 21.91 17.48 -45.64
CA GLY A 35 20.72 18.10 -46.20
C GLY A 35 19.61 17.06 -46.38
N LEU A 36 18.55 17.14 -45.57
CA LEU A 36 17.31 16.41 -45.82
C LEU A 36 16.30 17.31 -46.52
N ALA A 37 15.63 16.77 -47.53
CA ALA A 37 14.46 17.40 -48.11
C ALA A 37 13.33 17.42 -47.07
N PHE A 38 12.70 18.57 -46.88
CA PHE A 38 11.51 18.72 -46.04
C PHE A 38 10.28 18.13 -46.74
N ALA A 39 10.24 16.80 -46.83
CA ALA A 39 8.96 16.11 -46.88
C ALA A 39 8.21 16.48 -45.61
N SER A 40 7.09 17.20 -45.74
CA SER A 40 6.20 17.44 -44.61
C SER A 40 5.53 16.12 -44.25
N ALA A 41 6.18 15.35 -43.38
CA ALA A 41 5.51 14.30 -42.64
C ALA A 41 4.43 15.00 -41.81
N GLU A 42 3.17 14.77 -42.15
CA GLU A 42 2.07 15.07 -41.26
C GLU A 42 2.20 14.15 -40.04
N GLU A 43 2.92 14.63 -39.02
CA GLU A 43 2.77 14.10 -37.68
C GLU A 43 1.30 14.25 -37.30
N SER A 44 0.56 13.16 -37.44
CA SER A 44 -0.81 13.03 -36.93
C SER A 44 -0.76 13.05 -35.40
N GLY A 45 -0.56 14.27 -34.87
CA GLY A 45 -0.19 14.52 -33.48
C GLY A 45 -1.12 13.78 -32.55
N ALA A 46 -0.58 12.73 -31.91
CA ALA A 46 -1.32 11.93 -30.96
C ALA A 46 -1.77 12.86 -29.84
N ARG A 47 -3.07 13.17 -29.80
CA ARG A 47 -3.65 14.08 -28.81
C ARG A 47 -3.72 13.35 -27.47
N ASP A 48 -2.57 13.30 -26.80
CA ASP A 48 -2.36 12.73 -25.46
C ASP A 48 -3.53 13.11 -24.56
N SER A 49 -4.42 12.14 -24.34
CA SER A 49 -5.64 12.41 -23.60
C SER A 49 -5.33 12.32 -22.11
N VAL A 50 -4.96 13.45 -21.56
CA VAL A 50 -4.75 13.64 -20.13
C VAL A 50 -6.09 13.67 -19.40
N TYR A 51 -6.13 12.96 -18.28
CA TYR A 51 -7.08 13.13 -17.18
C TYR A 51 -6.29 13.40 -15.89
N TYR A 52 -6.95 14.00 -14.91
CA TYR A 52 -6.39 14.33 -13.61
C TYR A 52 -7.18 13.66 -12.48
N VAL A 53 -6.47 13.28 -11.42
CA VAL A 53 -7.04 12.73 -10.18
C VAL A 53 -6.54 13.57 -9.00
N ALA A 54 -7.41 13.95 -8.08
CA ALA A 54 -7.04 14.73 -6.89
C ALA A 54 -7.86 14.31 -5.66
N VAL A 55 -7.29 14.41 -4.46
CA VAL A 55 -7.99 14.16 -3.19
C VAL A 55 -9.18 15.10 -2.92
N ASN A 56 -9.26 16.22 -3.65
CA ASN A 56 -10.37 17.17 -3.67
C ASN A 56 -11.08 17.24 -5.04
N GLY A 57 -10.99 16.16 -5.83
CA GLY A 57 -11.75 15.98 -7.06
C GLY A 57 -13.16 15.47 -6.82
N ASP A 58 -13.91 15.27 -7.90
CA ASP A 58 -15.25 14.67 -7.89
C ASP A 58 -15.37 13.69 -9.07
N ASP A 59 -15.90 12.49 -8.83
CA ASP A 59 -16.06 11.45 -9.84
C ASP A 59 -17.20 11.70 -10.85
N SER A 60 -17.98 12.77 -10.66
CA SER A 60 -18.96 13.29 -11.62
C SER A 60 -18.41 14.34 -12.61
N TRP A 61 -17.25 14.93 -12.34
CA TRP A 61 -16.59 15.89 -13.23
C TRP A 61 -15.98 15.23 -14.48
N SER A 62 -15.47 16.02 -15.42
CA SER A 62 -14.87 15.49 -16.66
C SER A 62 -13.50 14.83 -16.46
N GLY A 63 -12.82 15.15 -15.36
CA GLY A 63 -11.43 14.80 -15.10
C GLY A 63 -10.43 15.52 -16.00
N ARG A 64 -10.84 16.46 -16.87
CA ARG A 64 -9.95 17.10 -17.87
C ARG A 64 -9.20 18.32 -17.34
N LEU A 65 -9.57 18.86 -16.19
CA LEU A 65 -8.91 20.01 -15.58
C LEU A 65 -8.02 19.57 -14.39
N PRO A 66 -6.81 20.13 -14.22
CA PRO A 66 -5.91 19.76 -13.12
C PRO A 66 -6.38 20.24 -11.74
N ARG A 67 -7.34 21.16 -11.70
CA ARG A 67 -7.97 21.75 -10.50
C ARG A 67 -9.45 22.02 -10.81
N ALA A 68 -10.28 22.11 -9.78
CA ALA A 68 -11.67 22.53 -9.92
C ALA A 68 -11.77 23.93 -10.58
N ASN A 69 -12.76 24.11 -11.46
CA ASN A 69 -13.05 25.41 -12.04
C ASN A 69 -13.68 26.38 -11.01
N ALA A 70 -13.73 27.68 -11.33
CA ALA A 70 -14.22 28.71 -10.41
C ALA A 70 -15.71 28.57 -10.00
N LYS A 71 -16.47 27.67 -10.64
CA LYS A 71 -17.86 27.35 -10.30
C LYS A 71 -18.01 25.99 -9.59
N GLN A 72 -16.93 25.25 -9.40
CA GLN A 72 -16.91 23.87 -8.86
C GLN A 72 -17.82 22.88 -9.61
N MET A 73 -18.00 23.09 -10.92
CA MET A 73 -18.85 22.23 -11.79
C MET A 73 -18.03 21.29 -12.69
N ASP A 74 -16.70 21.43 -12.71
CA ASP A 74 -15.76 20.57 -13.42
C ASP A 74 -14.36 20.69 -12.81
N GLY A 75 -13.52 19.66 -12.98
CA GLY A 75 -12.24 19.50 -12.28
C GLY A 75 -11.61 18.12 -12.49
N PRO A 76 -10.69 17.70 -11.61
CA PRO A 76 -10.11 16.36 -11.58
C PRO A 76 -11.09 15.33 -10.99
N PHE A 77 -10.93 14.06 -11.33
CA PHE A 77 -11.64 12.95 -10.68
C PHE A 77 -11.21 12.80 -9.21
N ALA A 78 -12.07 12.24 -8.36
CA ALA A 78 -11.70 11.84 -7.00
C ALA A 78 -10.92 10.53 -6.98
N THR A 79 -11.28 9.57 -7.84
CA THR A 79 -10.69 8.22 -7.83
C THR A 79 -9.98 7.83 -9.13
N LEU A 80 -8.85 7.14 -8.97
CA LEU A 80 -8.12 6.54 -10.08
C LEU A 80 -8.94 5.46 -10.82
N LYS A 81 -9.88 4.81 -10.13
CA LYS A 81 -10.82 3.83 -10.70
C LYS A 81 -11.74 4.47 -11.75
N VAL A 82 -12.28 5.66 -11.47
CA VAL A 82 -13.09 6.41 -12.45
C VAL A 82 -12.24 7.01 -13.55
N ALA A 83 -11.02 7.50 -13.25
CA ALA A 83 -10.08 7.96 -14.28
C ALA A 83 -9.71 6.86 -15.31
N CYS A 84 -9.42 5.63 -14.87
CA CYS A 84 -9.22 4.50 -15.78
C CYS A 84 -10.51 4.14 -16.55
N LYS A 85 -11.68 4.17 -15.90
CA LYS A 85 -12.98 3.98 -16.59
C LYS A 85 -13.24 5.04 -17.66
N ALA A 86 -12.78 6.27 -17.47
CA ALA A 86 -12.85 7.36 -18.45
C ALA A 86 -11.84 7.20 -19.58
N SER A 87 -10.59 6.80 -19.28
CA SER A 87 -9.55 6.60 -20.30
C SER A 87 -9.89 5.47 -21.27
N ARG A 88 -10.51 4.38 -20.79
CA ARG A 88 -11.03 3.27 -21.63
C ARG A 88 -12.01 3.71 -22.72
N LYS A 89 -12.73 4.84 -22.55
CA LYS A 89 -13.65 5.38 -23.58
C LYS A 89 -12.94 5.86 -24.86
N LEU A 90 -11.62 6.05 -24.80
CA LEU A 90 -10.79 6.53 -25.92
C LEU A 90 -10.22 5.38 -26.77
N GLY A 91 -10.50 4.13 -26.38
CA GLY A 91 -9.97 2.94 -27.04
C GLY A 91 -8.50 2.66 -26.72
N THR A 92 -7.92 1.71 -27.46
CA THR A 92 -6.56 1.16 -27.23
C THR A 92 -5.50 1.67 -28.21
N LYS A 93 -5.91 2.46 -29.23
CA LYS A 93 -5.00 3.03 -30.24
C LYS A 93 -4.44 4.41 -29.87
N GLN A 94 -4.96 5.04 -28.81
CA GLN A 94 -4.54 6.37 -28.37
C GLN A 94 -3.64 6.27 -27.14
N GLN A 95 -2.64 7.14 -27.07
CA GLN A 95 -1.92 7.41 -25.84
C GLN A 95 -2.81 8.20 -24.87
N LYS A 96 -2.84 7.74 -23.62
CA LYS A 96 -3.72 8.20 -22.55
C LYS A 96 -2.87 8.43 -21.32
N LYS A 97 -3.12 9.50 -20.58
CA LYS A 97 -2.36 9.80 -19.35
C LYS A 97 -3.31 10.10 -18.21
N ILE A 98 -3.03 9.56 -17.03
CA ILE A 98 -3.66 10.00 -15.78
C ILE A 98 -2.58 10.64 -14.92
N ILE A 99 -2.78 11.91 -14.55
CA ILE A 99 -1.89 12.67 -13.68
C ILE A 99 -2.54 12.79 -12.30
N ILE A 100 -1.91 12.16 -11.30
CA ILE A 100 -2.37 12.15 -9.91
C ILE A 100 -1.73 13.32 -9.16
N GLN A 101 -2.56 14.22 -8.63
CA GLN A 101 -2.13 15.35 -7.80
C GLN A 101 -1.65 14.89 -6.42
N GLU A 102 -0.93 15.76 -5.71
CA GLU A 102 -0.44 15.49 -4.35
C GLU A 102 -1.55 15.04 -3.40
N GLY A 103 -1.28 14.02 -2.59
CA GLY A 103 -2.24 13.51 -1.62
C GLY A 103 -2.09 12.03 -1.29
N GLN A 104 -3.07 11.51 -0.55
CA GLN A 104 -3.14 10.12 -0.08
C GLN A 104 -4.42 9.47 -0.63
N TYR A 105 -4.28 8.35 -1.34
CA TYR A 105 -5.37 7.72 -2.09
C TYR A 105 -5.63 6.30 -1.59
N PHE A 106 -6.87 6.06 -1.18
CA PHE A 106 -7.30 4.86 -0.47
C PHE A 106 -8.10 3.94 -1.40
N PHE A 107 -7.80 2.64 -1.38
CA PHE A 107 -8.37 1.64 -2.29
C PHE A 107 -8.95 0.47 -1.52
N ASP A 108 -10.29 0.39 -1.43
CA ASP A 108 -11.02 -0.78 -0.92
C ASP A 108 -11.00 -1.99 -1.88
N GLU A 109 -10.68 -1.76 -3.15
CA GLU A 109 -10.60 -2.80 -4.20
C GLU A 109 -9.31 -2.63 -5.04
N PRO A 110 -8.72 -3.72 -5.56
CA PRO A 110 -7.60 -3.65 -6.49
C PRO A 110 -7.94 -2.89 -7.78
N LEU A 111 -7.01 -2.05 -8.25
CA LEU A 111 -7.12 -1.40 -9.56
C LEU A 111 -6.82 -2.40 -10.70
N ALA A 112 -7.85 -3.13 -11.14
CA ALA A 112 -7.74 -4.07 -12.24
C ALA A 112 -7.56 -3.35 -13.60
N LEU A 113 -6.34 -3.39 -14.13
CA LEU A 113 -6.01 -2.98 -15.51
C LEU A 113 -6.21 -4.14 -16.48
N THR A 114 -6.66 -3.87 -17.71
CA THR A 114 -6.91 -4.88 -18.75
C THR A 114 -6.40 -4.42 -20.13
N ASP A 115 -6.59 -5.26 -21.16
CA ASP A 115 -6.47 -4.93 -22.58
C ASP A 115 -6.93 -3.51 -22.98
N LYS A 116 -8.02 -3.03 -22.39
CA LYS A 116 -8.65 -1.72 -22.67
C LYS A 116 -7.80 -0.53 -22.19
N ASP A 117 -6.85 -0.79 -21.28
CA ASP A 117 -5.90 0.19 -20.77
C ASP A 117 -4.59 0.24 -21.58
N ALA A 118 -4.45 -0.53 -22.67
CA ALA A 118 -3.30 -0.41 -23.57
C ALA A 118 -3.10 1.05 -24.02
N GLY A 119 -1.87 1.57 -23.91
CA GLY A 119 -1.55 2.98 -24.13
C GLY A 119 -1.86 3.92 -22.96
N LEU A 120 -2.14 3.41 -21.74
CA LEU A 120 -2.34 4.22 -20.54
C LEU A 120 -1.06 4.37 -19.72
N SER A 121 -0.61 5.62 -19.53
CA SER A 121 0.35 5.99 -18.49
C SER A 121 -0.39 6.52 -17.25
N ILE A 122 0.15 6.21 -16.06
CA ILE A 122 -0.33 6.72 -14.77
C ILE A 122 0.87 7.32 -14.04
N GLU A 123 0.85 8.63 -13.84
CA GLU A 123 1.97 9.44 -13.36
C GLU A 123 1.53 10.30 -12.17
N SER A 124 2.44 10.61 -11.25
CA SER A 124 2.24 11.73 -10.32
C SER A 124 2.44 13.06 -11.05
N ALA A 125 1.78 14.12 -10.58
CA ALA A 125 2.10 15.47 -11.02
C ALA A 125 3.58 15.80 -10.72
N PRO A 126 4.27 16.62 -11.53
CA PRO A 126 5.69 16.91 -11.34
C PRO A 126 6.01 17.45 -9.93
N GLY A 127 6.85 16.72 -9.20
CA GLY A 127 7.22 17.06 -7.81
C GLY A 127 6.19 16.72 -6.73
N ALA A 128 4.99 16.25 -7.08
CA ALA A 128 3.94 15.93 -6.12
C ALA A 128 4.20 14.63 -5.36
N LYS A 129 3.97 14.63 -4.04
CA LYS A 129 3.98 13.41 -3.22
C LYS A 129 2.62 12.70 -3.33
N VAL A 130 2.63 11.51 -3.90
CA VAL A 130 1.43 10.67 -4.08
C VAL A 130 1.61 9.38 -3.28
N ASP A 131 0.88 9.24 -2.17
CA ASP A 131 0.81 7.98 -1.42
C ASP A 131 -0.40 7.17 -1.91
N ILE A 132 -0.18 5.95 -2.41
CA ILE A 132 -1.26 5.03 -2.81
C ILE A 132 -1.34 3.88 -1.80
N TYR A 133 -2.57 3.60 -1.35
CA TYR A 133 -2.84 2.77 -0.20
C TYR A 133 -3.93 1.73 -0.45
N GLY A 134 -3.55 0.45 -0.52
CA GLY A 134 -4.46 -0.70 -0.60
C GLY A 134 -5.03 -1.14 0.74
N GLY A 135 -5.39 -0.19 1.60
CA GLY A 135 -5.93 -0.42 2.94
C GLY A 135 -6.95 0.65 3.33
N ARG A 136 -7.44 0.58 4.58
CA ARG A 136 -8.46 1.51 5.10
C ARG A 136 -7.86 2.52 6.06
N GLN A 137 -8.28 3.78 5.96
CA GLN A 137 -7.92 4.79 6.95
C GLN A 137 -8.60 4.46 8.28
N VAL A 138 -7.82 4.29 9.35
CA VAL A 138 -8.38 4.16 10.69
C VAL A 138 -8.66 5.55 11.27
N ILE A 139 -9.94 5.84 11.47
CA ILE A 139 -10.47 7.09 12.03
C ILE A 139 -11.14 6.84 13.40
N GLY A 140 -11.51 7.91 14.10
CA GLY A 140 -12.27 7.80 15.35
C GLY A 140 -11.46 7.34 16.58
N TRP A 141 -10.13 7.50 16.54
CA TRP A 141 -9.24 7.22 17.68
C TRP A 141 -9.66 7.95 18.95
N LYS A 142 -9.72 7.21 20.06
CA LYS A 142 -10.00 7.70 21.41
C LYS A 142 -8.82 7.38 22.32
N LYS A 143 -8.61 8.17 23.37
CA LYS A 143 -7.56 7.89 24.37
C LYS A 143 -7.98 6.71 25.24
N ASP A 144 -7.04 5.82 25.52
CA ASP A 144 -7.25 4.59 26.29
C ASP A 144 -6.23 4.53 27.44
N GLY A 145 -6.73 4.66 28.67
CA GLY A 145 -5.90 4.91 29.85
C GLY A 145 -5.01 6.16 29.70
N GLU A 146 -3.78 6.08 30.23
CA GLU A 146 -2.81 7.18 30.13
C GLU A 146 -2.02 7.20 28.81
N LYS A 147 -1.66 6.02 28.31
CA LYS A 147 -0.58 5.81 27.32
C LYS A 147 -1.04 5.30 25.95
N PHE A 148 -2.25 4.74 25.86
CA PHE A 148 -2.74 4.10 24.65
C PHE A 148 -3.81 4.94 23.95
N TYR A 149 -4.07 4.58 22.70
CA TYR A 149 -5.21 5.04 21.93
C TYR A 149 -5.84 3.82 21.27
N SER A 150 -7.17 3.78 21.21
CA SER A 150 -7.93 2.71 20.57
C SER A 150 -8.94 3.28 19.59
N ALA A 151 -9.24 2.53 18.54
CA ALA A 151 -10.26 2.84 17.54
C ALA A 151 -11.08 1.57 17.31
N GLU A 152 -12.39 1.72 17.17
CA GLU A 152 -13.28 0.59 16.89
C GLU A 152 -13.26 0.28 15.39
N LEU A 153 -13.04 -1.00 15.05
CA LEU A 153 -12.94 -1.46 13.66
C LEU A 153 -14.06 -2.48 13.37
N PRO A 154 -15.16 -2.04 12.75
CA PRO A 154 -16.27 -2.92 12.39
C PRO A 154 -15.81 -4.12 11.56
N GLY A 155 -16.35 -5.31 11.87
CA GLY A 155 -16.03 -6.56 11.20
C GLY A 155 -14.77 -7.27 11.71
N VAL A 156 -13.79 -6.59 12.32
CA VAL A 156 -12.54 -7.23 12.80
C VAL A 156 -12.83 -8.24 13.91
N LYS A 157 -13.64 -7.87 14.91
CA LYS A 157 -14.06 -8.79 16.00
C LYS A 157 -14.79 -10.04 15.49
N ASN A 158 -15.37 -9.98 14.31
CA ASN A 158 -16.17 -11.06 13.71
C ASN A 158 -15.37 -11.88 12.67
N GLY A 159 -14.08 -11.57 12.44
CA GLY A 159 -13.25 -12.24 11.45
C GLY A 159 -13.46 -11.81 9.99
N ASN A 160 -14.36 -10.85 9.73
CA ASN A 160 -14.62 -10.32 8.38
C ASN A 160 -13.46 -9.46 7.84
N TRP A 161 -12.50 -9.08 8.69
CA TRP A 161 -11.33 -8.27 8.35
C TRP A 161 -10.16 -8.60 9.30
N ASP A 162 -9.05 -9.12 8.77
CA ASP A 162 -7.75 -9.21 9.46
C ASP A 162 -6.79 -8.14 8.88
N PHE A 163 -5.85 -7.67 9.70
CA PHE A 163 -4.75 -6.81 9.27
C PHE A 163 -3.50 -7.11 10.09
N ARG A 164 -2.35 -7.25 9.41
CA ARG A 164 -1.13 -7.77 10.04
C ARG A 164 -0.04 -6.73 10.34
N ALA A 165 -0.21 -5.51 9.85
CA ALA A 165 0.65 -4.39 10.17
C ALA A 165 -0.17 -3.09 10.25
N LEU A 166 0.45 -2.11 10.88
CA LEU A 166 -0.09 -0.81 11.25
C LEU A 166 0.98 0.21 10.84
N VAL A 167 0.60 1.38 10.34
CA VAL A 167 1.53 2.49 10.03
C VAL A 167 1.08 3.72 10.82
N VAL A 168 1.96 4.68 11.10
CA VAL A 168 1.59 6.00 11.62
C VAL A 168 2.44 7.03 10.89
N ASN A 169 1.79 7.99 10.23
CA ASN A 169 2.44 9.13 9.57
C ASN A 169 3.57 8.69 8.62
N GLY A 170 3.29 7.65 7.82
CA GLY A 170 4.23 7.07 6.85
C GLY A 170 5.27 6.09 7.42
N ARG A 171 5.22 5.76 8.72
CA ARG A 171 6.15 4.82 9.38
C ARG A 171 5.46 3.54 9.80
N PHE A 172 6.05 2.37 9.55
CA PHE A 172 5.54 1.10 10.08
C PHE A 172 5.65 1.04 11.61
N CYS A 173 4.54 0.69 12.27
CA CYS A 173 4.51 0.37 13.69
C CYS A 173 4.79 -1.12 13.90
N PRO A 174 5.63 -1.49 14.89
CA PRO A 174 5.82 -2.89 15.24
C PRO A 174 4.52 -3.47 15.78
N ARG A 175 4.16 -4.68 15.34
CA ARG A 175 3.05 -5.44 15.95
C ARG A 175 3.45 -5.83 17.37
N ALA A 176 2.56 -5.61 18.34
CA ALA A 176 2.75 -6.04 19.71
C ALA A 176 3.03 -7.56 19.77
N ARG A 177 4.08 -7.94 20.50
CA ARG A 177 4.56 -9.32 20.66
C ARG A 177 5.20 -9.53 22.03
N LEU A 178 5.13 -10.76 22.53
CA LEU A 178 5.83 -11.23 23.73
C LEU A 178 6.59 -12.52 23.36
N PRO A 179 7.88 -12.68 23.73
CA PRO A 179 8.78 -11.64 24.27
C PRO A 179 9.01 -10.53 23.24
N GLU A 180 9.55 -9.37 23.64
CA GLU A 180 9.88 -8.26 22.72
C GLU A 180 10.86 -8.70 21.62
N LYS A 181 11.87 -9.49 21.99
CA LYS A 181 12.94 -10.02 21.13
C LYS A 181 13.13 -11.51 21.40
N GLY A 182 13.69 -12.26 20.43
CA GLY A 182 13.93 -13.69 20.57
C GLY A 182 12.64 -14.52 20.66
N TYR A 183 12.65 -15.54 21.51
CA TYR A 183 11.57 -16.50 21.79
C TYR A 183 11.69 -16.97 23.25
N PHE A 184 10.63 -17.58 23.79
CA PHE A 184 10.70 -18.32 25.04
C PHE A 184 11.03 -19.79 24.77
N GLU A 185 11.85 -20.39 25.63
CA GLU A 185 12.19 -21.82 25.57
C GLU A 185 11.31 -22.62 26.52
N HIS A 186 10.65 -23.65 26.00
CA HIS A 186 9.82 -24.54 26.81
C HIS A 186 10.65 -25.50 27.66
N LEU A 187 10.15 -25.85 28.84
CA LEU A 187 10.73 -26.85 29.75
C LEU A 187 10.27 -28.28 29.41
N SER A 188 9.49 -28.47 28.34
CA SER A 188 9.13 -29.80 27.83
C SER A 188 10.36 -30.48 27.21
N ASN A 189 10.67 -31.70 27.67
CA ASN A 189 11.75 -32.53 27.14
C ASN A 189 11.20 -33.94 26.85
N PHE A 190 11.24 -34.36 25.58
CA PHE A 190 10.82 -35.69 25.13
C PHE A 190 12.03 -36.56 24.79
N ASN A 191 12.82 -36.92 25.83
CA ASN A 191 14.01 -37.75 25.68
C ASN A 191 13.65 -39.24 25.50
N VAL A 192 13.12 -39.59 24.33
CA VAL A 192 12.83 -40.96 23.91
C VAL A 192 13.65 -41.26 22.64
N PRO A 193 14.38 -42.39 22.54
CA PRO A 193 15.11 -42.72 21.32
C PRO A 193 14.19 -42.94 20.12
N TRP A 194 14.60 -42.45 18.94
CA TRP A 194 13.98 -42.80 17.66
C TRP A 194 14.54 -44.14 17.16
N MET A 195 13.68 -45.12 16.93
CA MET A 195 14.01 -46.50 16.58
C MET A 195 13.97 -46.79 15.07
N SER A 196 13.92 -45.74 14.24
CA SER A 196 13.62 -45.74 12.79
C SER A 196 12.13 -45.83 12.43
N THR A 197 11.79 -45.42 11.21
CA THR A 197 10.43 -45.44 10.65
C THR A 197 9.87 -46.86 10.54
N THR A 198 10.69 -47.85 10.16
CA THR A 198 10.30 -49.27 10.13
C THR A 198 10.22 -49.86 11.54
N GLY A 199 10.99 -49.33 12.49
CA GLY A 199 10.87 -49.64 13.93
C GLY A 199 9.68 -48.99 14.65
N GLY A 200 8.73 -48.39 13.92
CA GLY A 200 7.53 -47.75 14.49
C GLY A 200 7.74 -46.35 15.06
N GLY A 201 8.90 -45.73 14.83
CA GLY A 201 9.23 -44.38 15.28
C GLY A 201 9.85 -44.35 16.68
N TRP A 202 9.23 -43.65 17.64
CA TRP A 202 9.76 -43.50 19.00
C TRP A 202 9.70 -44.81 19.80
N LYS A 203 10.72 -45.11 20.61
CA LYS A 203 10.83 -46.32 21.46
C LYS A 203 9.61 -46.55 22.37
N ARG A 204 8.89 -45.49 22.74
CA ARG A 204 7.53 -45.53 23.26
C ARG A 204 6.70 -44.45 22.58
N LYS A 205 5.38 -44.63 22.54
CA LYS A 205 4.47 -43.53 22.19
C LYS A 205 4.52 -42.43 23.27
N PRO A 206 4.34 -41.15 22.90
CA PRO A 206 4.06 -40.08 23.86
C PRO A 206 2.80 -40.39 24.69
N THR A 207 2.73 -39.89 25.93
CA THR A 207 1.49 -39.90 26.71
C THR A 207 0.52 -38.83 26.21
N LYS A 208 -0.73 -38.84 26.69
CA LYS A 208 -1.70 -37.80 26.34
C LYS A 208 -1.21 -36.42 26.80
N GLU A 209 -0.61 -36.35 27.97
CA GLU A 209 -0.08 -35.15 28.60
C GLU A 209 1.10 -34.59 27.78
N GLU A 210 2.00 -35.45 27.30
CA GLU A 210 3.11 -35.04 26.42
C GLU A 210 2.63 -34.51 25.05
N LEU A 211 1.43 -34.88 24.61
CA LEU A 211 0.81 -34.39 23.37
C LEU A 211 -0.04 -33.13 23.56
N THR A 212 -0.46 -32.79 24.79
CA THR A 212 -1.39 -31.69 25.05
C THR A 212 -0.89 -30.62 26.03
N MET A 213 0.22 -30.85 26.74
CA MET A 213 0.75 -29.93 27.77
C MET A 213 2.16 -29.44 27.42
N LEU A 214 2.31 -28.12 27.33
CA LEU A 214 3.61 -27.47 27.25
C LEU A 214 4.07 -27.07 28.67
N LYS A 215 5.25 -27.54 29.10
CA LYS A 215 5.90 -27.01 30.31
C LYS A 215 6.65 -25.74 29.96
N TYR A 216 6.51 -24.69 30.77
CA TYR A 216 7.15 -23.39 30.55
C TYR A 216 7.60 -22.80 31.90
N ARG A 217 8.49 -21.79 31.86
CA ARG A 217 8.86 -20.97 33.02
C ARG A 217 7.71 -20.03 33.37
N PRO A 218 7.11 -20.07 34.57
CA PRO A 218 6.03 -19.14 34.95
C PRO A 218 6.41 -17.66 34.73
N GLU A 219 7.68 -17.34 34.90
CA GLU A 219 8.28 -16.01 34.75
C GLU A 219 8.18 -15.47 33.31
N ASP A 220 8.16 -16.35 32.30
CA ASP A 220 8.11 -15.97 30.87
C ASP A 220 6.78 -15.30 30.49
N LEU A 221 5.68 -15.53 31.22
CA LEU A 221 4.37 -14.94 30.89
C LEU A 221 4.11 -13.56 31.52
N GLY A 222 4.98 -13.13 32.44
CA GLY A 222 4.77 -11.94 33.27
C GLY A 222 3.86 -12.22 34.47
N SER A 223 4.32 -11.80 35.64
CA SER A 223 3.67 -11.95 36.96
C SER A 223 3.58 -10.60 37.66
#